data_AF-A0A2W2BUR6-F1
#
_entry.id   AF-A0A2W2BUR6-F1
#
_cell.length_a   1.000
_cell.length_b   1.000
_cell.length_c   1.000
_cell.angle_alpha   90.00
_cell.angle_beta   90.00
_cell.angle_gamma   90.00
#
_symmetry.space_group_name_H-M   'P 1'
#
loop_
_entity.id
_entity.type
_entity.pdbx_description
1 polymer ?
#
loop_
_entity_poly.entity_id
_entity_poly.type
_entity_poly.pdbx_seq_one_letter_code
_entity_poly.pdbx_strand_id
1 'polypeptide(L)'
;MEQNGGPAGAGATSNGSDAASSAGPENPGTGTTEPVAAARIAEIRGRIDEIDRTLIELWQERAELSREVGATRMASGGTRLVLSREQEILERFRSSLGADGTQLALLLLRAGRGPL
;
A
#
# COMPACT_ATOMS: atom_id res chain seq x y z
N MET A 1 7.46 -21.16 -60.51
CA MET A 1 8.72 -20.55 -60.94
C MET A 1 8.77 -19.18 -60.27
N GLU A 2 9.03 -19.09 -58.97
CA GLU A 2 10.39 -19.05 -58.39
C GLU A 2 11.27 -18.06 -59.18
N GLN A 3 11.73 -16.96 -58.58
CA GLN A 3 12.95 -16.97 -57.76
C GLN A 3 13.09 -15.73 -56.84
N ASN A 4 13.42 -16.04 -55.57
CA ASN A 4 14.25 -15.40 -54.53
C ASN A 4 14.97 -14.05 -54.75
N GLY A 5 15.11 -13.31 -53.62
CA GLY A 5 16.32 -12.54 -53.29
C GLY A 5 16.14 -11.36 -52.33
N GLY A 6 16.41 -11.56 -51.02
CA GLY A 6 16.66 -10.46 -50.07
C GLY A 6 18.10 -9.92 -50.17
N PRO A 7 18.41 -8.74 -49.59
CA PRO A 7 19.10 -8.78 -48.29
C PRO A 7 18.73 -7.66 -47.30
N ALA A 8 19.21 -7.82 -46.06
CA ALA A 8 19.07 -6.96 -44.90
C ALA A 8 20.05 -5.77 -44.88
N GLY A 9 19.69 -4.72 -44.11
CA GLY A 9 20.57 -3.61 -43.67
C GLY A 9 19.73 -2.38 -43.28
N ALA A 10 19.38 -2.19 -42.01
CA ALA A 10 20.11 -1.42 -40.99
C ALA A 10 20.16 0.10 -41.26
N GLY A 11 19.51 0.91 -40.40
CA GLY A 11 19.62 2.37 -40.48
C GLY A 11 18.69 3.17 -39.56
N ALA A 12 19.04 3.23 -38.27
CA ALA A 12 18.83 4.32 -37.32
C ALA A 12 17.47 5.06 -37.26
N THR A 13 16.68 4.69 -36.27
CA THR A 13 15.69 5.56 -35.62
C THR A 13 16.38 6.74 -34.93
N SER A 14 16.30 7.93 -35.51
CA SER A 14 16.51 9.18 -34.77
C SER A 14 15.17 9.64 -34.21
N ASN A 15 14.90 9.35 -32.94
CA ASN A 15 13.85 10.08 -32.23
C ASN A 15 14.44 10.66 -30.95
N GLY A 16 14.23 11.98 -30.82
CA GLY A 16 14.94 12.85 -29.90
C GLY A 16 14.89 12.40 -28.45
N SER A 17 16.04 12.52 -27.79
CA SER A 17 16.16 12.44 -26.34
C SER A 17 17.27 13.36 -25.84
N ASP A 18 17.24 14.63 -26.28
CA ASP A 18 17.96 15.71 -25.61
C ASP A 18 16.96 16.75 -25.08
N ALA A 19 15.95 16.28 -24.36
CA ALA A 19 15.32 17.09 -23.33
C ALA A 19 16.18 16.90 -22.07
N ALA A 20 17.30 17.61 -22.07
CA ALA A 20 18.16 17.77 -20.91
C ALA A 20 17.29 18.12 -19.70
N SER A 21 17.16 17.16 -18.79
CA SER A 21 16.64 17.41 -17.45
C SER A 21 17.50 18.51 -16.84
N SER A 22 16.91 19.67 -16.63
CA SER A 22 17.44 20.73 -15.79
C SER A 22 17.38 20.25 -14.33
N ALA A 23 18.23 19.27 -13.99
CA ALA A 23 18.45 18.86 -12.62
C ALA A 23 19.22 19.99 -11.93
N GLY A 24 18.48 20.87 -11.25
CA GLY A 24 19.05 21.77 -10.25
C GLY A 24 19.60 20.96 -9.07
N PRO A 25 20.16 21.61 -8.04
CA PRO A 25 20.80 20.95 -6.90
C PRO A 25 19.76 20.34 -5.92
N GLU A 26 18.78 19.60 -6.42
CA GLU A 26 17.71 18.99 -5.63
C GLU A 26 18.19 17.68 -5.01
N ASN A 27 18.03 17.56 -3.69
CA ASN A 27 18.48 16.39 -2.97
C ASN A 27 17.47 15.25 -3.27
N PRO A 28 17.87 14.19 -4.01
CA PRO A 28 16.95 13.22 -4.59
C PRO A 28 16.15 12.44 -3.52
N GLY A 29 16.63 12.45 -2.28
CA GLY A 29 15.93 11.86 -1.15
C GLY A 29 14.75 12.70 -0.66
N THR A 30 14.80 14.03 -0.69
CA THR A 30 13.83 14.88 0.04
C THR A 30 12.99 15.78 -0.85
N GLY A 31 13.38 15.97 -2.11
CA GLY A 31 12.65 16.83 -3.06
C GLY A 31 12.82 18.33 -2.76
N THR A 32 13.83 18.70 -1.96
CA THR A 32 14.19 20.09 -1.68
C THR A 32 15.69 20.29 -1.84
N THR A 33 16.08 21.51 -2.26
CA THR A 33 17.46 21.96 -2.36
C THR A 33 17.95 22.60 -1.06
N GLU A 34 17.04 22.91 -0.12
CA GLU A 34 17.35 23.60 1.14
C GLU A 34 17.82 22.59 2.21
N PRO A 35 19.05 22.69 2.73
CA PRO A 35 19.64 21.68 3.60
C PRO A 35 18.90 21.45 4.93
N VAL A 36 18.35 22.50 5.55
CA VAL A 36 17.65 22.39 6.85
C VAL A 36 16.32 21.66 6.68
N ALA A 37 15.56 22.00 5.65
CA ALA A 37 14.33 21.33 5.26
C ALA A 37 14.60 19.86 4.88
N ALA A 38 15.69 19.60 4.16
CA ALA A 38 16.09 18.22 3.83
C ALA A 38 16.34 17.39 5.10
N ALA A 39 17.09 17.92 6.06
CA ALA A 39 17.35 17.25 7.33
C ALA A 39 16.04 17.00 8.12
N ARG A 40 15.13 17.97 8.16
CA ARG A 40 13.84 17.84 8.84
C ARG A 40 12.92 16.80 8.18
N ILE A 41 12.90 16.74 6.85
CA ILE A 41 12.14 15.73 6.11
C ILE A 41 12.66 14.32 6.41
N ALA A 42 13.98 14.15 6.48
CA ALA A 42 14.59 12.86 6.81
C ALA A 42 14.19 12.39 8.22
N GLU A 43 14.18 13.28 9.21
CA GLU A 43 13.72 12.98 10.57
C GLU A 43 12.23 12.58 10.61
N ILE A 44 11.37 13.35 9.94
CA ILE A 44 9.93 13.05 9.87
C ILE A 44 9.69 11.69 9.23
N ARG A 45 10.40 11.36 8.15
CA ARG A 45 10.27 10.06 7.48
C ARG A 45 10.76 8.91 8.34
N GLY A 46 11.85 9.08 9.07
CA GLY A 46 12.27 8.08 10.06
C GLY A 46 11.16 7.79 11.08
N ARG A 47 10.45 8.83 11.54
CA ARG A 47 9.30 8.65 12.42
C ARG A 47 8.09 7.98 11.75
N ILE A 48 7.83 8.28 10.47
CA ILE A 48 6.78 7.60 9.69
C ILE A 48 7.12 6.11 9.54
N ASP A 49 8.36 5.77 9.21
CA ASP A 49 8.80 4.37 9.03
C ASP A 49 8.62 3.55 10.32
N GLU A 50 8.88 4.16 11.49
CA GLU A 50 8.62 3.53 12.79
C GLU A 50 7.12 3.28 13.03
N ILE A 51 6.27 4.25 12.70
CA ILE A 51 4.82 4.14 12.82
C ILE A 51 4.31 3.05 11.87
N ASP A 52 4.77 3.03 10.63
CA ASP A 52 4.36 2.08 9.61
C ASP A 52 4.73 0.64 10.01
N ARG A 53 5.96 0.43 10.51
CA ARG A 53 6.35 -0.87 11.07
C ARG A 53 5.42 -1.31 12.20
N THR A 54 5.12 -0.40 13.13
CA THR A 54 4.21 -0.69 14.26
C THR A 54 2.79 -1.02 13.77
N LEU A 55 2.28 -0.28 12.78
CA LEU A 55 0.97 -0.53 12.19
C LEU A 55 0.91 -1.89 11.49
N ILE A 56 1.97 -2.28 10.78
CA ILE A 56 2.07 -3.59 10.12
C ILE A 56 2.06 -4.73 11.15
N GLU A 57 2.83 -4.61 12.23
CA GLU A 57 2.86 -5.60 13.32
C GLU A 57 1.47 -5.76 13.96
N LEU A 58 0.84 -4.66 14.36
CA LEU A 58 -0.50 -4.65 14.95
C LEU A 58 -1.57 -5.19 13.99
N TRP A 59 -1.43 -4.90 12.69
CA TRP A 59 -2.32 -5.42 11.67
C TRP A 59 -2.28 -6.95 11.60
N GLN A 60 -1.07 -7.51 11.55
CA GLN A 60 -0.85 -8.95 11.46
C GLN A 60 -1.38 -9.67 12.70
N GLU A 61 -1.05 -9.15 13.89
CA GLU A 61 -1.54 -9.68 15.15
C GLU A 61 -3.08 -9.66 15.22
N ARG A 62 -3.70 -8.52 14.90
CA ARG A 62 -5.17 -8.40 14.90
C ARG A 62 -5.83 -9.35 13.91
N ALA A 63 -5.22 -9.57 12.74
CA ALA A 63 -5.74 -10.51 11.75
C ALA A 63 -5.68 -11.96 12.25
N GLU A 64 -4.61 -12.35 12.95
CA GLU A 64 -4.48 -13.67 13.56
C GLU A 64 -5.52 -13.89 14.66
N LEU A 65 -5.66 -12.94 15.60
CA LEU A 65 -6.68 -13.01 16.64
C LEU A 65 -8.10 -13.08 16.06
N SER A 66 -8.35 -12.37 14.95
CA SER A 66 -9.65 -12.42 14.28
C SER A 66 -9.93 -13.80 13.65
N ARG A 67 -8.90 -14.47 13.11
CA ARG A 67 -8.99 -15.85 12.61
C ARG A 67 -9.29 -16.82 13.73
N GLU A 68 -8.56 -16.72 14.84
CA GLU A 68 -8.74 -17.56 16.03
C GLU A 68 -10.18 -17.43 16.58
N VAL A 69 -10.67 -16.20 16.73
CA VAL A 69 -12.06 -15.94 17.15
C VAL A 69 -13.08 -16.57 16.19
N GLY A 70 -12.80 -16.53 14.88
CA GLY A 70 -13.61 -17.20 13.86
C GLY A 70 -13.59 -18.73 14.00
N ALA A 71 -12.41 -19.32 14.14
CA ALA A 71 -12.21 -20.75 14.26
C ALA A 71 -12.88 -21.31 15.54
N THR A 72 -12.67 -20.66 16.69
CA THR A 72 -13.28 -21.06 17.97
C THR A 72 -14.81 -21.01 17.90
N ARG A 73 -15.38 -19.97 17.27
CA ARG A 73 -16.83 -19.86 17.09
C ARG A 73 -17.38 -20.98 16.19
N MET A 74 -16.73 -21.24 15.07
CA MET A 74 -17.12 -22.33 14.15
C MET A 74 -17.02 -23.70 14.81
N ALA A 75 -15.96 -23.96 15.58
CA ALA A 75 -15.78 -25.20 16.33
C ALA A 75 -16.89 -25.43 17.37
N SER A 76 -17.49 -24.35 17.86
CA SER A 76 -18.61 -24.39 18.82
C SER A 76 -19.99 -24.42 18.16
N GLY A 77 -20.08 -24.64 16.84
CA GLY A 77 -21.34 -24.65 16.09
C GLY A 77 -21.93 -23.27 15.79
N GLY A 78 -21.17 -22.20 16.03
CA GLY A 78 -21.59 -20.82 15.76
C GLY A 78 -21.51 -20.44 14.28
N THR A 79 -22.00 -19.24 13.97
CA THR A 79 -21.97 -18.69 12.62
C THR A 79 -20.56 -18.30 12.20
N ARG A 80 -20.28 -18.31 10.89
CA ARG A 80 -19.01 -17.78 10.36
C ARG A 80 -18.80 -16.32 10.76
N LEU A 81 -19.86 -15.53 10.82
CA LEU A 81 -19.83 -14.07 11.00
C LEU A 81 -20.88 -13.59 12.00
N VAL A 82 -20.58 -12.47 12.67
CA VAL A 82 -21.51 -11.80 13.61
C VAL A 82 -21.69 -10.36 13.14
N LEU A 83 -22.78 -10.09 12.43
CA LEU A 83 -23.02 -8.82 11.76
C LEU A 83 -23.03 -7.64 12.74
N SER A 84 -23.62 -7.78 13.93
CA SER A 84 -23.63 -6.74 14.96
C SER A 84 -22.21 -6.34 15.37
N ARG A 85 -21.32 -7.33 15.56
CA ARG A 85 -19.93 -7.08 15.91
C ARG A 85 -19.16 -6.39 14.78
N GLU A 86 -19.45 -6.73 13.53
CA GLU A 86 -18.84 -6.05 12.39
C GLU A 86 -19.29 -4.59 12.28
N GLN A 87 -20.58 -4.32 12.53
CA GLN A 87 -21.12 -2.96 12.58
C GLN A 87 -20.46 -2.13 13.70
N GLU A 88 -20.26 -2.69 14.89
CA GLU A 88 -19.54 -2.01 15.98
C GLU A 88 -18.10 -1.62 15.59
N ILE A 89 -17.41 -2.50 14.84
CA ILE A 89 -16.05 -2.21 14.36
C ILE A 89 -16.09 -1.08 13.33
N LEU A 90 -17.01 -1.14 12.37
CA LEU A 90 -17.17 -0.08 11.37
C LEU A 90 -17.43 1.27 12.03
N GLU A 91 -18.33 1.31 13.01
CA GLU A 91 -18.68 2.55 13.72
C GLU A 91 -17.51 3.09 14.55
N ARG A 92 -16.74 2.22 15.22
CA ARG A 92 -15.54 2.63 15.97
C ARG A 92 -14.52 3.33 15.08
N PHE A 93 -14.27 2.79 13.89
CA PHE A 93 -13.31 3.40 12.97
C PHE A 93 -13.89 4.64 12.29
N ARG A 94 -15.17 4.64 11.94
CA ARG A 94 -15.86 5.80 11.36
C ARG A 94 -15.87 6.99 12.31
N SER A 95 -16.18 6.77 13.59
CA SER A 95 -16.17 7.84 14.60
C SER A 95 -14.78 8.42 14.84
N SER A 96 -13.72 7.63 14.63
CA SER A 96 -12.33 8.06 14.86
C SER A 96 -11.67 8.71 13.64
N LEU A 97 -11.95 8.22 12.43
CA LEU A 97 -11.23 8.56 11.19
C LEU A 97 -12.18 9.04 10.06
N GLY A 98 -13.47 9.20 10.33
CA GLY A 98 -14.46 9.63 9.35
C GLY A 98 -14.73 8.59 8.26
N ALA A 99 -14.86 9.06 7.01
CA ALA A 99 -15.15 8.19 5.87
C ALA A 99 -14.05 7.15 5.63
N ASP A 100 -12.78 7.55 5.74
CA ASP A 100 -11.62 6.67 5.56
C ASP A 100 -11.53 5.58 6.63
N GLY A 101 -12.03 5.87 7.84
CA GLY A 101 -12.17 4.88 8.89
C GLY A 101 -13.03 3.69 8.49
N THR A 102 -14.11 3.94 7.78
CA THR A 102 -14.98 2.86 7.29
C THR A 102 -14.22 1.96 6.31
N GLN A 103 -13.44 2.55 5.40
CA GLN A 103 -12.61 1.80 4.45
C GLN A 103 -11.54 0.96 5.16
N LEU A 104 -10.86 1.56 6.14
CA LEU A 104 -9.86 0.85 6.94
C LEU A 104 -10.47 -0.33 7.70
N ALA A 105 -11.63 -0.13 8.34
CA ALA A 105 -12.34 -1.20 9.04
C ALA A 105 -12.76 -2.35 8.11
N LEU A 106 -13.18 -2.05 6.88
CA LEU A 106 -13.51 -3.09 5.89
C LEU A 106 -12.28 -3.95 5.52
N LEU A 107 -11.13 -3.31 5.30
CA LEU A 107 -9.88 -4.04 5.04
C LEU A 107 -9.46 -4.90 6.24
N LEU A 108 -9.60 -4.37 7.45
CA LEU A 108 -9.31 -5.07 8.70
C LEU A 108 -10.23 -6.28 8.94
N LEU A 109 -11.51 -6.17 8.59
CA LEU A 109 -12.45 -7.29 8.65
C LEU A 109 -12.04 -8.35 7.62
N ARG A 110 -11.77 -7.96 6.38
CA ARG A 110 -11.34 -8.88 5.31
C ARG A 110 -10.07 -9.66 5.68
N ALA A 111 -9.10 -9.03 6.32
CA ALA A 111 -7.84 -9.67 6.72
C ALA A 111 -8.04 -10.84 7.71
N GLY A 112 -9.05 -10.75 8.60
CA GLY A 112 -9.31 -11.76 9.61
C GLY A 112 -10.21 -12.91 9.16
N ARG A 113 -11.28 -12.62 8.40
CA ARG A 113 -12.31 -13.62 8.02
C ARG A 113 -12.28 -14.07 6.55
N GLY A 114 -11.37 -13.49 5.75
CA GLY A 114 -11.34 -13.64 4.30
C GLY A 114 -12.40 -12.78 3.59
N PRO A 115 -12.43 -12.80 2.24
CA PRO A 115 -13.48 -12.15 1.47
C PRO A 115 -14.86 -12.75 1.77
N LEU A 116 -15.89 -11.93 1.57
CA LEU A 116 -17.29 -12.37 1.56
C LEU A 116 -17.59 -13.08 0.24
#